data_AF-A0A410PNA7-F1
#
_entry.id   AF-A0A410PNA7-F1
#
_cell.length_a   1.000
_cell.length_b   1.000
_cell.length_c   1.000
_cell.angle_alpha   90.00
_cell.angle_beta   90.00
_cell.angle_gamma   90.00
#
_symmetry.space_group_name_H-M   'P 1'
#
loop_
_entity.id
_entity.type
_entity.pdbx_description
1 polymer ?
#
loop_
_entity_poly.entity_id
_entity_poly.type
_entity_poly.pdbx_seq_one_letter_code
_entity_poly.pdbx_strand_id
1 'polypeptide(L)'
;MTANEYFESIYSLDPRKIAERYKFLGEGISRKVYALNEDLVVKVAKGSEGIYQNSVEHYVFTHADNNFRKYLCPIIWFKPRLLIMKRAVSFKKITRSRFVDLRTIRPEPNSLNEINYYTSKFFLYYNDIRSAGSWGKLADENVLIDYGCTNAFGDYYYDFIFSFLRY
;
A
#
# COMPACT_ATOMS: atom_id res chain seq x y z
N MET A 1 -0.69 -27.16 0.82
CA MET A 1 -0.91 -25.89 0.10
C MET A 1 0.20 -24.92 0.50
N THR A 2 1.01 -24.48 -0.44
CA THR A 2 2.04 -23.44 -0.25
C THR A 2 1.40 -22.06 -0.05
N ALA A 3 2.17 -21.08 0.42
CA ALA A 3 1.68 -19.69 0.54
C ALA A 3 1.24 -19.14 -0.83
N ASN A 4 1.98 -19.44 -1.90
CA ASN A 4 1.62 -18.98 -3.24
C ASN A 4 0.32 -19.62 -3.75
N GLU A 5 0.14 -20.94 -3.58
CA GLU A 5 -1.12 -21.62 -3.93
C GLU A 5 -2.32 -21.03 -3.17
N TYR A 6 -2.12 -20.68 -1.90
CA TYR A 6 -3.15 -20.02 -1.11
C TYR A 6 -3.52 -18.64 -1.69
N PHE A 7 -2.54 -17.80 -2.04
CA PHE A 7 -2.79 -16.49 -2.62
C PHE A 7 -3.43 -16.55 -4.01
N GLU A 8 -2.98 -17.50 -4.85
CA GLU A 8 -3.63 -17.79 -6.13
C GLU A 8 -5.08 -18.24 -5.95
N SER A 9 -5.38 -19.04 -4.91
CA SER A 9 -6.75 -19.43 -4.59
C SER A 9 -7.63 -18.24 -4.19
N ILE A 10 -7.06 -17.18 -3.59
CA ILE A 10 -7.79 -15.94 -3.30
C ILE A 10 -7.99 -15.13 -4.59
N TYR A 11 -6.97 -15.10 -5.46
CA TYR A 11 -7.03 -14.42 -6.74
C TYR A 11 -7.97 -15.06 -7.75
N SER A 12 -8.34 -16.34 -7.61
CA SER A 12 -9.38 -16.95 -8.44
C SER A 12 -10.80 -16.61 -7.96
N LEU A 13 -10.97 -16.05 -6.75
CA LEU A 13 -12.29 -15.68 -6.23
C LEU A 13 -12.82 -14.41 -6.87
N ASP A 14 -14.13 -14.42 -7.14
CA ASP A 14 -14.91 -13.20 -7.39
C ASP A 14 -14.80 -12.25 -6.18
N PRO A 15 -14.70 -10.92 -6.39
CA PRO A 15 -14.64 -9.94 -5.30
C PRO A 15 -15.74 -10.09 -4.24
N ARG A 16 -16.96 -10.53 -4.60
CA ARG A 16 -18.05 -10.79 -3.65
C ARG A 16 -17.72 -11.96 -2.74
N LYS A 17 -17.10 -13.02 -3.26
CA LYS A 17 -16.66 -14.17 -2.47
C LYS A 17 -15.52 -13.82 -1.51
N ILE A 18 -14.65 -12.89 -1.90
CA ILE A 18 -13.66 -12.33 -0.96
C ILE A 18 -14.37 -11.58 0.17
N ALA A 19 -15.38 -10.75 -0.15
CA ALA A 19 -16.13 -9.98 0.83
C ALA A 19 -16.96 -10.85 1.81
N GLU A 20 -17.51 -11.97 1.34
CA GLU A 20 -18.24 -12.95 2.16
C GLU A 20 -17.30 -13.71 3.11
N ARG A 21 -16.07 -14.02 2.66
CA ARG A 21 -15.15 -14.90 3.37
C ARG A 21 -14.24 -14.19 4.37
N TYR A 22 -13.88 -12.94 4.10
CA TYR A 22 -12.84 -12.23 4.86
C TYR A 22 -13.39 -10.99 5.56
N LYS A 23 -12.82 -10.69 6.73
CA LYS A 23 -13.26 -9.55 7.55
C LYS A 23 -12.93 -8.24 6.85
N PHE A 24 -13.94 -7.44 6.55
CA PHE A 24 -13.78 -6.09 6.03
C PHE A 24 -13.06 -5.17 7.03
N LEU A 25 -12.06 -4.43 6.57
CA LEU A 25 -11.27 -3.50 7.38
C LEU A 25 -11.47 -2.04 7.01
N GLY A 26 -11.81 -1.77 5.76
CA GLY A 26 -12.01 -0.42 5.25
C GLY A 26 -12.08 -0.37 3.74
N GLU A 27 -12.48 0.81 3.25
CA GLU A 27 -12.67 1.07 1.84
C GLU A 27 -12.15 2.47 1.52
N GLY A 28 -11.30 2.56 0.50
CA GLY A 28 -10.94 3.82 -0.15
C GLY A 28 -11.81 4.04 -1.39
N ILE A 29 -11.50 5.04 -2.21
CA ILE A 29 -12.24 5.29 -3.46
C ILE A 29 -12.11 4.10 -4.41
N SER A 30 -10.88 3.60 -4.60
CA SER A 30 -10.49 2.65 -5.64
C SER A 30 -10.43 1.19 -5.18
N ARG A 31 -10.34 0.93 -3.87
CA ARG A 31 -10.03 -0.39 -3.30
C ARG A 31 -10.82 -0.70 -2.03
N LYS A 32 -11.09 -1.99 -1.80
CA LYS A 32 -11.61 -2.53 -0.53
C LYS A 32 -10.52 -3.35 0.15
N VAL A 33 -10.43 -3.28 1.47
CA VAL A 33 -9.38 -3.96 2.25
C VAL A 33 -10.02 -4.97 3.19
N TYR A 34 -9.51 -6.20 3.18
CA TYR A 34 -9.97 -7.29 4.04
C TYR A 34 -8.80 -7.90 4.80
N ALA A 35 -9.06 -8.36 6.02
CA ALA A 35 -8.12 -9.18 6.78
C ALA A 35 -8.19 -10.62 6.28
N LEU A 36 -7.08 -11.15 5.77
CA LEU A 36 -6.97 -12.58 5.48
C LEU A 36 -6.80 -13.39 6.76
N ASN A 37 -6.07 -12.83 7.72
CA ASN A 37 -5.88 -13.33 9.09
C ASN A 37 -5.36 -12.18 9.98
N GLU A 38 -4.76 -12.49 11.13
CA GLU A 38 -4.19 -11.46 12.02
C GLU A 38 -2.91 -10.80 11.47
N ASP A 39 -2.21 -11.44 10.54
CA ASP A 39 -0.91 -10.99 10.02
C ASP A 39 -0.96 -10.39 8.63
N LEU A 40 -2.02 -10.64 7.86
CA LEU A 40 -2.13 -10.30 6.44
C LEU A 40 -3.44 -9.59 6.10
N VAL A 41 -3.32 -8.63 5.18
CA VAL A 41 -4.46 -8.01 4.50
C VAL A 41 -4.38 -8.22 3.01
N VAL A 42 -5.55 -8.19 2.35
CA VAL A 42 -5.67 -8.09 0.90
C VAL A 42 -6.35 -6.79 0.53
N LYS A 43 -5.75 -6.04 -0.39
CA LYS A 43 -6.39 -4.90 -1.07
C LYS A 43 -6.95 -5.36 -2.39
N VAL A 44 -8.27 -5.28 -2.53
CA VAL A 44 -9.02 -5.68 -3.72
C VAL A 44 -9.36 -4.45 -4.54
N ALA A 45 -8.89 -4.40 -5.78
CA ALA A 45 -9.23 -3.36 -6.75
C ALA A 45 -10.72 -3.40 -7.11
N LYS A 46 -11.36 -2.22 -7.17
CA LYS A 46 -12.75 -2.07 -7.65
C LYS A 46 -12.83 -1.84 -9.17
N GLY A 47 -11.72 -1.49 -9.81
CA GLY A 47 -11.62 -1.14 -11.22
C GLY A 47 -10.18 -0.79 -11.62
N SER A 48 -10.01 -0.12 -12.75
CA SER A 48 -8.70 0.27 -13.31
C SER A 48 -7.87 1.11 -12.33
N GLU A 49 -8.48 2.07 -11.65
CA GLU A 49 -7.79 2.90 -10.66
C GLU A 49 -7.26 2.07 -9.47
N GLY A 50 -8.02 1.07 -9.03
CA GLY A 50 -7.56 0.18 -7.96
C GLY A 50 -6.41 -0.73 -8.41
N ILE A 51 -6.44 -1.15 -9.68
CA ILE A 51 -5.36 -1.89 -10.32
C ILE A 51 -4.11 -1.03 -10.40
N TYR A 52 -4.24 0.21 -10.89
CA TYR A 52 -3.18 1.20 -10.97
C TYR A 52 -2.49 1.37 -9.61
N GLN A 53 -3.27 1.66 -8.56
CA GLN A 53 -2.72 1.90 -7.22
C GLN A 53 -2.03 0.65 -6.63
N ASN A 54 -2.56 -0.55 -6.86
CA ASN A 54 -1.89 -1.78 -6.44
C ASN A 54 -0.55 -1.96 -7.18
N SER A 55 -0.52 -1.68 -8.49
CA SER A 55 0.70 -1.78 -9.31
C SER A 55 1.75 -0.74 -8.90
N VAL A 56 1.35 0.50 -8.59
CA VAL A 56 2.24 1.55 -8.07
C VAL A 56 2.86 1.10 -6.74
N GLU A 57 2.05 0.66 -5.78
CA GLU A 57 2.57 0.20 -4.48
C GLU A 57 3.57 -0.95 -4.62
N HIS A 58 3.25 -1.92 -5.48
CA HIS A 58 4.15 -3.04 -5.77
C HIS A 58 5.45 -2.57 -6.44
N TYR A 59 5.36 -1.70 -7.44
CA TYR A 59 6.53 -1.16 -8.14
C TYR A 59 7.44 -0.41 -7.18
N VAL A 60 6.89 0.50 -6.37
CA VAL A 60 7.66 1.28 -5.39
C VAL A 60 8.32 0.37 -4.37
N PHE A 61 7.61 -0.62 -3.84
CA PHE A 61 8.20 -1.55 -2.85
C PHE A 61 9.34 -2.39 -3.42
N THR A 62 9.20 -2.87 -4.66
CA THR A 62 10.19 -3.71 -5.32
C THR A 62 11.42 -2.93 -5.78
N HIS A 63 11.26 -1.66 -6.18
CA HIS A 63 12.34 -0.80 -6.68
C HIS A 63 12.91 0.17 -5.64
N ALA A 64 12.31 0.27 -4.45
CA ALA A 64 12.88 0.98 -3.31
C ALA A 64 14.19 0.32 -2.86
N ASP A 65 15.18 1.14 -2.53
CA ASP A 65 16.34 0.66 -1.78
C ASP A 65 15.99 0.50 -0.29
N ASN A 66 16.96 0.02 0.51
CA ASN A 66 16.73 -0.23 1.93
C ASN A 66 16.47 1.04 2.75
N ASN A 67 16.92 2.21 2.28
CA ASN A 67 16.68 3.47 3.00
C ASN A 67 15.21 3.86 2.95
N PHE A 68 14.52 3.57 1.83
CA PHE A 68 13.08 3.81 1.74
C PHE A 68 12.23 2.63 2.19
N ARG A 69 12.66 1.39 1.88
CA ARG A 69 11.88 0.17 2.14
C ARG A 69 11.53 0.00 3.62
N LYS A 70 12.35 0.50 4.55
CA LYS A 70 12.06 0.48 6.00
C LYS A 70 10.78 1.25 6.38
N TYR A 71 10.34 2.20 5.57
CA TYR A 71 9.09 2.94 5.76
C TYR A 71 7.89 2.25 5.12
N LEU A 72 8.08 1.27 4.24
CA LEU A 72 7.00 0.65 3.48
C LEU A 72 6.52 -0.61 4.19
N CYS A 73 5.20 -0.75 4.33
CA CYS A 73 4.65 -1.96 4.89
C CYS A 73 4.92 -3.14 3.93
N PRO A 74 5.48 -4.27 4.41
CA PRO A 74 5.93 -5.34 3.52
C PRO A 74 4.84 -5.94 2.63
N ILE A 75 5.06 -5.93 1.32
CA ILE A 75 4.21 -6.61 0.33
C ILE A 75 4.69 -8.06 0.21
N ILE A 76 3.75 -8.98 0.35
CA ILE A 76 3.98 -10.42 0.38
C ILE A 76 3.67 -11.07 -0.96
N TRP A 77 2.65 -10.56 -1.66
CA TRP A 77 2.21 -11.09 -2.94
C TRP A 77 1.43 -10.04 -3.73
N PHE A 78 1.53 -10.10 -5.06
CA PHE A 78 0.89 -9.12 -5.94
C PHE A 78 0.41 -9.77 -7.24
N LYS A 79 -0.83 -9.44 -7.61
CA LYS A 79 -1.32 -9.38 -8.98
C LYS A 79 -2.15 -8.10 -9.12
N PRO A 80 -2.31 -7.52 -10.32
CA PRO A 80 -2.96 -6.22 -10.51
C PRO A 80 -4.26 -6.01 -9.69
N ARG A 81 -5.14 -7.00 -9.70
CA ARG A 81 -6.41 -6.94 -8.95
C ARG A 81 -6.26 -7.03 -7.43
N LEU A 82 -5.24 -7.70 -6.93
CA LEU A 82 -5.02 -8.02 -5.51
C LEU A 82 -3.59 -7.74 -5.05
N LEU A 83 -3.46 -6.89 -4.04
CA LEU A 83 -2.20 -6.71 -3.31
C LEU A 83 -2.32 -7.33 -1.92
N ILE A 84 -1.42 -8.25 -1.57
CA ILE A 84 -1.36 -8.86 -0.24
C ILE A 84 -0.12 -8.35 0.49
N MET A 85 -0.33 -7.84 1.70
CA MET A 85 0.72 -7.23 2.50
C MET A 85 0.54 -7.54 3.99
N LYS A 86 1.57 -7.27 4.79
CA LYS A 86 1.50 -7.36 6.25
C LYS A 86 0.39 -6.46 6.81
N ARG A 87 -0.27 -6.94 7.85
CA ARG A 87 -1.36 -6.24 8.52
C ARG A 87 -0.81 -5.31 9.60
N ALA A 88 -0.89 -4.01 9.34
CA ALA A 88 -0.58 -2.97 10.32
C ALA A 88 -1.87 -2.35 10.89
N VAL A 89 -1.80 -1.83 12.12
CA VAL A 89 -2.91 -1.11 12.75
C VAL A 89 -2.93 0.33 12.22
N SER A 90 -3.91 0.65 11.37
CA SER A 90 -4.03 1.99 10.77
C SER A 90 -4.14 3.09 11.82
N PHE A 91 -3.42 4.19 11.59
CA PHE A 91 -3.45 5.36 12.47
C PHE A 91 -4.80 6.07 12.50
N LYS A 92 -5.67 5.90 11.48
CA LYS A 92 -7.07 6.36 11.56
C LYS A 92 -7.85 5.79 12.75
N LYS A 93 -7.41 4.64 13.29
CA LYS A 93 -8.02 4.03 14.49
C LYS A 93 -7.40 4.54 15.79
N ILE A 94 -6.24 5.20 15.71
CA ILE A 94 -5.41 5.60 16.85
C ILE A 94 -5.51 7.11 17.09
N THR A 95 -5.56 7.90 16.01
CA THR A 95 -5.60 9.36 16.07
C THR A 95 -6.78 9.90 15.29
N ARG A 96 -7.31 11.04 15.75
CA ARG A 96 -8.31 11.85 15.02
C ARG A 96 -7.66 12.85 14.06
N SER A 97 -6.34 13.01 14.11
CA SER A 97 -5.64 13.91 13.20
C SER A 97 -5.74 13.39 11.77
N ARG A 98 -6.01 14.29 10.82
CA ARG A 98 -6.01 13.98 9.39
C ARG A 98 -4.60 13.72 8.86
N PHE A 99 -3.60 14.38 9.45
CA PHE A 99 -2.21 14.31 9.01
C PHE A 99 -1.29 13.85 10.15
N VAL A 100 -0.22 13.15 9.80
CA VAL A 100 0.85 12.79 10.73
C VAL A 100 1.93 13.87 10.74
N ASP A 101 2.62 14.01 11.87
CA ASP A 101 3.94 14.62 11.91
C ASP A 101 4.99 13.54 11.66
N LEU A 102 5.61 13.58 10.47
CA LEU A 102 6.62 12.61 10.05
C LEU A 102 7.81 12.56 11.01
N ARG A 103 8.17 13.68 11.66
CA ARG A 103 9.28 13.73 12.63
C ARG A 103 8.92 13.01 13.93
N THR A 104 7.65 12.95 14.28
CA THR A 104 7.19 12.22 15.47
C THR A 104 7.11 10.73 15.20
N ILE A 105 6.58 10.34 14.04
CA ILE A 105 6.32 8.92 13.76
C ILE A 105 7.54 8.18 13.23
N ARG A 106 8.53 8.91 12.68
CA ARG A 106 9.86 8.43 12.27
C ARG A 106 10.91 9.40 12.84
N PRO A 107 11.32 9.25 14.12
CA PRO A 107 12.17 10.24 14.80
C PRO A 107 13.65 10.21 14.36
N GLU A 108 14.02 9.32 13.43
CA GLU A 108 15.40 9.22 12.97
C GLU A 108 15.85 10.53 12.28
N PRO A 109 17.10 10.99 12.49
CA PRO A 109 17.54 12.33 12.06
C PRO A 109 17.31 12.66 10.58
N ASN A 110 17.36 11.67 9.69
CA ASN A 110 17.23 11.86 8.24
C ASN A 110 15.86 11.45 7.67
N SER A 111 14.93 10.97 8.50
CA SER A 111 13.69 10.33 8.03
C SER A 111 12.85 11.23 7.14
N LEU A 112 12.66 12.49 7.55
CA LEU A 112 11.88 13.46 6.78
C LEU A 112 12.50 13.72 5.41
N ASN A 113 13.83 13.87 5.35
CA ASN A 113 14.54 14.12 4.10
C ASN A 113 14.47 12.90 3.18
N GLU A 114 14.66 11.70 3.72
CA GLU A 114 14.50 10.44 2.98
C GLU A 114 13.08 10.32 2.43
N ILE A 115 12.05 10.42 3.28
CA ILE A 115 10.65 10.31 2.86
C ILE A 115 10.32 11.33 1.76
N ASN A 116 10.74 12.59 1.92
CA ASN A 116 10.52 13.62 0.90
C ASN A 116 11.25 13.31 -0.41
N TYR A 117 12.51 12.88 -0.33
CA TYR A 117 13.30 12.50 -1.50
C TYR A 117 12.63 11.37 -2.28
N TYR A 118 12.23 10.28 -1.59
CA TYR A 118 11.61 9.14 -2.25
C TYR A 118 10.19 9.41 -2.72
N THR A 119 9.43 10.26 -2.00
CA THR A 119 8.13 10.74 -2.48
C THR A 119 8.29 11.41 -3.84
N SER A 120 9.29 12.26 -4.01
CA SER A 120 9.61 12.89 -5.30
C SER A 120 10.15 11.90 -6.33
N LYS A 121 11.09 11.03 -5.93
CA LYS A 121 11.73 10.04 -6.82
C LYS A 121 10.72 9.06 -7.44
N PHE A 122 9.70 8.67 -6.66
CA PHE A 122 8.63 7.79 -7.10
C PHE A 122 7.36 8.53 -7.51
N PHE A 123 7.42 9.87 -7.65
CA PHE A 123 6.28 10.70 -8.06
C PHE A 123 5.00 10.49 -7.24
N LEU A 124 5.14 10.12 -5.96
CA LEU A 124 4.03 9.84 -5.07
C LEU A 124 3.30 11.13 -4.69
N TYR A 125 2.00 11.01 -4.44
CA TYR A 125 1.20 12.16 -4.03
C TYR A 125 1.53 12.57 -2.59
N TYR A 126 2.25 13.67 -2.43
CA TYR A 126 2.78 14.12 -1.14
C TYR A 126 1.72 14.26 -0.02
N ASN A 127 0.53 14.75 -0.37
CA ASN A 127 -0.56 14.89 0.62
C ASN A 127 -1.06 13.53 1.12
N ASP A 128 -0.97 12.48 0.31
CA ASP A 128 -1.30 11.12 0.72
C ASP A 128 -0.24 10.57 1.66
N ILE A 129 1.05 10.81 1.37
CA ILE A 129 2.15 10.42 2.27
C ILE A 129 2.05 11.06 3.65
N ARG A 130 1.48 12.27 3.75
CA ARG A 130 1.24 12.93 5.04
C ARG A 130 -0.06 12.52 5.73
N SER A 131 -0.94 11.81 5.05
CA SER A 131 -2.25 11.41 5.56
C SER A 131 -2.09 10.39 6.69
N ALA A 132 -2.77 10.59 7.81
CA ALA A 132 -2.85 9.56 8.85
C ALA A 132 -3.53 8.27 8.35
N GLY A 133 -4.31 8.34 7.27
CA GLY A 133 -4.86 7.15 6.62
C GLY A 133 -3.81 6.25 5.98
N SER A 134 -2.67 6.82 5.61
CA SER A 134 -1.62 6.17 4.83
C SER A 134 -0.56 5.53 5.72
N TRP A 135 -0.67 5.67 7.04
CA TRP A 135 0.25 5.08 8.01
C TRP A 135 -0.44 4.08 8.94
N GLY A 136 0.34 3.11 9.39
CA GLY A 136 -0.06 2.16 10.41
C GLY A 136 1.11 1.68 11.26
N LYS A 137 0.79 1.12 12.43
CA LYS A 137 1.76 0.49 13.32
C LYS A 137 1.87 -1.01 12.99
N LEU A 138 3.05 -1.47 12.62
CA LEU A 138 3.38 -2.87 12.38
C LEU A 138 4.44 -3.30 13.39
N ALA A 139 4.07 -4.14 14.35
CA ALA A 139 4.88 -4.38 15.55
C ALA A 139 5.25 -3.03 16.21
N ASP A 140 6.54 -2.72 16.33
CA ASP A 140 7.02 -1.46 16.92
C ASP A 140 7.35 -0.37 15.89
N GLU A 141 7.18 -0.67 14.60
CA GLU A 141 7.52 0.24 13.50
C GLU A 141 6.29 0.94 12.94
N ASN A 142 6.45 2.23 12.64
CA ASN A 142 5.45 3.00 11.89
C ASN A 142 5.79 2.93 10.40
N VAL A 143 4.83 2.44 9.61
CA VAL A 143 5.01 2.17 8.18
C VAL A 143 3.87 2.75 7.34
N LEU A 144 4.20 3.11 6.10
CA LEU A 144 3.26 3.45 5.05
C LEU A 144 2.50 2.18 4.64
N ILE A 145 1.19 2.25 4.78
CA ILE A 145 0.24 1.20 4.41
C ILE A 145 -0.55 1.56 3.16
N ASP A 146 -0.50 2.81 2.70
CA ASP A 146 -1.17 3.28 1.48
C ASP A 146 -0.34 4.38 0.82
N TYR A 147 0.17 4.09 -0.37
CA TYR A 147 1.07 4.97 -1.13
C TYR A 147 0.93 4.72 -2.64
N GLY A 148 -0.26 4.29 -3.07
CA GLY A 148 -0.56 4.01 -4.48
C GLY A 148 -0.94 5.24 -5.29
N CYS A 149 -1.18 6.39 -4.64
CA CYS A 149 -1.51 7.63 -5.31
C CYS A 149 -0.26 8.39 -5.78
N THR A 150 -0.34 8.96 -6.96
CA THR A 150 0.75 9.65 -7.66
C THR A 150 0.36 11.09 -7.97
N ASN A 151 1.37 11.92 -8.26
CA ASN A 151 1.12 13.23 -8.85
C ASN A 151 0.89 13.09 -10.37
N ALA A 152 0.44 14.17 -11.02
CA ALA A 152 0.11 14.15 -12.45
C ALA A 152 1.27 13.68 -13.35
N PHE A 153 2.53 13.97 -13.00
CA PHE A 153 3.68 13.45 -13.76
C PHE A 153 3.88 11.94 -13.52
N GLY A 154 3.67 11.50 -12.28
CA GLY A 154 3.65 10.08 -11.91
C GLY A 154 2.61 9.30 -12.71
N ASP A 155 1.42 9.84 -12.92
CA ASP A 155 0.36 9.19 -13.72
C ASP A 155 0.89 8.81 -15.11
N TYR A 156 1.47 9.77 -15.84
CA TYR A 156 2.08 9.52 -17.16
C TYR A 156 3.27 8.54 -17.09
N TYR A 157 4.13 8.69 -16.09
CA TYR A 157 5.31 7.84 -15.92
C TYR A 157 4.90 6.37 -15.70
N TYR A 158 3.96 6.12 -14.80
CA TYR A 158 3.52 4.78 -14.46
C TYR A 158 2.65 4.16 -15.55
N ASP A 159 1.78 4.94 -16.22
CA ASP A 159 1.04 4.45 -17.38
C ASP A 159 1.99 3.97 -18.49
N PHE A 160 3.05 4.74 -18.75
CA PHE A 160 4.10 4.33 -19.67
C PHE A 160 4.77 3.04 -19.22
N ILE A 161 5.28 2.97 -17.99
CA ILE A 161 5.97 1.78 -17.46
C ILE A 161 5.05 0.55 -17.50
N PHE A 162 3.79 0.68 -17.08
CA PHE A 162 2.83 -0.43 -17.02
C PHE A 162 2.32 -0.85 -18.40
N SER A 163 2.48 -0.03 -19.44
CA SER A 163 2.22 -0.47 -20.82
C SER A 163 3.22 -1.52 -21.32
N PHE A 164 4.44 -1.55 -20.75
CA PHE A 164 5.48 -2.54 -21.09
C PHE A 164 5.55 -3.69 -20.09
N LEU A 165 5.23 -3.44 -18.82
CA LEU A 165 5.14 -4.48 -17.81
C LEU A 165 3.81 -5.24 -17.97
N ARG A 166 3.86 -6.40 -18.64
CA ARG A 166 2.73 -7.33 -18.69
C ARG A 166 2.56 -7.98 -17.32
N TYR A 167 1.73 -7.39 -16.47
CA TYR A 167 1.28 -8.01 -15.22
C TYR A 167 0.12 -8.98 -15.44
#